data_AF-A0A0G1Y8M5-F1
#
_entry.id   AF-A0A0G1Y8M5-F1
#
_cell.length_a   1.000
_cell.length_b   1.000
_cell.length_c   1.000
_cell.angle_alpha   90.00
_cell.angle_beta   90.00
_cell.angle_gamma   90.00
#
_symmetry.space_group_name_H-M   'P 1'
#
loop_
_entity.id
_entity.type
_entity.pdbx_description
1 polymer ?
#
loop_
_entity_poly.entity_id
_entity_poly.type
_entity_poly.pdbx_seq_one_letter_code
_entity_poly.pdbx_strand_id
1 'polypeptide(L)'
;MKATIIPSSFIAVPPGCPALTTEAPLSRNPRTIPQIEFEMLINDPYVYSSDDILYSANAERRGISWEDYFATVQPDFRLSPLVKRYGWGVHTNSKGKIAIYPLGSAEYEEFIRDISIQQLRGNRSFAV
;
A
#
# COMPACT_ATOMS: atom_id res chain seq x y z
N MET A 1 4.03 -26.31 10.52
CA MET A 1 3.86 -25.34 9.41
C MET A 1 5.07 -24.43 9.38
N LYS A 2 5.84 -24.38 8.29
CA LYS A 2 6.89 -23.36 8.15
C LYS A 2 6.18 -22.04 7.87
N ALA A 3 6.27 -21.08 8.79
CA ALA A 3 5.89 -19.71 8.47
C ALA A 3 6.86 -19.23 7.40
N THR A 4 6.35 -18.95 6.20
CA THR A 4 7.15 -18.29 5.15
C THR A 4 7.49 -16.90 5.68
N ILE A 5 8.75 -16.70 6.08
CA ILE A 5 9.24 -15.39 6.49
C ILE A 5 9.40 -14.58 5.21
N ILE A 6 8.56 -13.57 5.05
CA ILE A 6 8.66 -12.60 3.96
C ILE A 6 9.62 -11.50 4.45
N PRO A 7 10.58 -11.04 3.63
CA PRO A 7 11.37 -9.88 4.00
C PRO A 7 10.43 -8.68 4.18
N SER A 8 10.52 -8.00 5.32
CA SER A 8 9.80 -6.74 5.52
C SER A 8 10.23 -5.74 4.46
N SER A 9 9.31 -4.91 3.98
CA SER A 9 9.58 -3.93 2.93
C SER A 9 8.83 -2.63 3.18
N PHE A 10 9.38 -1.52 2.70
CA PHE A 10 8.74 -0.22 2.79
C PHE A 10 8.62 0.43 1.42
N ILE A 11 7.42 0.86 1.05
CA ILE A 11 7.13 1.66 -0.14
C ILE A 11 7.09 3.12 0.28
N ALA A 12 8.12 3.89 -0.10
CA ALA A 12 8.16 5.33 0.12
C ALA A 12 7.33 6.10 -0.92
N VAL A 13 6.81 7.25 -0.50
CA VAL A 13 6.11 8.20 -1.39
C VAL A 13 7.11 8.69 -2.46
N PRO A 14 6.77 8.65 -3.76
CA PRO A 14 7.66 9.10 -4.81
C PRO A 14 7.87 10.62 -4.76
N PRO A 15 9.05 11.14 -5.18
CA PRO A 15 9.38 12.57 -5.10
C PRO A 15 8.48 13.48 -5.95
N GLY A 16 7.74 12.93 -6.92
CA GLY A 16 6.76 13.65 -7.74
C GLY A 16 5.32 13.61 -7.21
N CYS A 17 5.11 13.16 -5.97
CA CYS A 17 3.78 13.19 -5.36
C CYS A 17 3.32 14.65 -5.18
N PRO A 18 2.12 15.04 -5.65
CA PRO A 18 1.61 16.40 -5.51
C PRO A 18 1.27 16.76 -4.05
N ALA A 19 1.09 15.77 -3.18
CA ALA A 19 0.82 15.99 -1.77
C ALA A 19 2.07 16.53 -1.07
N LEU A 20 1.99 17.79 -0.63
CA LEU A 20 2.98 18.42 0.24
C LEU A 20 2.90 17.88 1.67
N THR A 21 1.72 17.40 2.06
CA THR A 21 1.40 16.76 3.34
C THR A 21 0.48 15.58 3.09
N THR A 22 0.54 14.57 3.94
CA THR A 22 -0.35 13.40 3.83
C THR A 22 -1.83 13.80 3.91
N GLU A 23 -2.64 13.29 2.99
CA GLU A 23 -4.08 13.58 2.93
C GLU A 23 -4.89 12.29 2.98
N ALA A 24 -5.95 12.28 3.80
CA ALA A 24 -6.95 11.22 3.74
C ALA A 24 -7.80 11.38 2.46
N PRO A 25 -8.09 10.30 1.71
CA PRO A 25 -9.02 10.36 0.59
C PRO A 25 -10.41 10.84 1.04
N LEU A 26 -11.04 11.68 0.21
CA LEU A 26 -12.40 12.16 0.48
C LEU A 26 -13.39 10.99 0.51
N SER A 27 -14.24 10.97 1.53
CA SER A 27 -15.36 10.04 1.61
C SER A 27 -16.38 10.33 0.50
N ARG A 28 -16.64 9.35 -0.36
CA ARG A 28 -17.63 9.43 -1.44
C ARG A 28 -18.57 8.23 -1.43
N ASN A 29 -19.73 8.40 -2.05
CA ASN A 29 -20.67 7.32 -2.35
C ASN A 29 -20.99 7.31 -3.85
N PRO A 30 -20.66 6.23 -4.61
CA PRO A 30 -19.98 5.02 -4.16
C PRO A 30 -18.53 5.29 -3.71
N ARG A 31 -18.01 4.44 -2.82
CA ARG A 31 -16.64 4.55 -2.33
C ARG A 31 -15.64 4.49 -3.47
N THR A 32 -14.59 5.30 -3.41
CA THR A 32 -13.50 5.28 -4.41
C THR A 32 -12.45 4.23 -4.05
N ILE A 33 -11.63 3.81 -5.02
CA ILE A 33 -10.49 2.90 -4.79
C ILE A 33 -9.60 3.37 -3.62
N PRO A 34 -9.01 4.58 -3.65
CA PRO A 34 -8.15 5.03 -2.55
C PRO A 34 -8.89 5.16 -1.22
N GLN A 35 -10.19 5.44 -1.24
CA GLN A 35 -10.99 5.45 -0.02
C GLN A 35 -11.12 4.05 0.60
N ILE A 36 -11.38 3.01 -0.20
CA ILE A 36 -11.47 1.63 0.29
C ILE A 36 -10.11 1.20 0.86
N GLU A 37 -9.04 1.43 0.11
CA GLU A 37 -7.68 1.11 0.56
C GLU A 37 -7.34 1.82 1.88
N PHE A 38 -7.67 3.12 1.98
CA PHE A 38 -7.42 3.92 3.18
C PHE A 38 -8.20 3.41 4.39
N GLU A 39 -9.50 3.19 4.23
CA GLU A 39 -10.39 2.73 5.30
C GLU A 39 -9.93 1.38 5.86
N MET A 40 -9.51 0.43 5.01
CA MET A 40 -8.98 -0.86 5.46
C MET A 40 -7.66 -0.71 6.22
N LEU A 41 -6.76 0.15 5.74
CA LEU A 41 -5.41 0.28 6.29
C LEU A 41 -5.35 1.13 7.57
N ILE A 42 -6.21 2.14 7.71
CA ILE A 42 -6.23 3.01 8.88
C ILE A 42 -6.94 2.35 10.07
N ASN A 43 -7.96 1.52 9.81
CA ASN A 43 -8.71 0.83 10.87
C ASN A 43 -8.03 -0.47 11.30
N ASP A 44 -7.41 -1.19 10.35
CA ASP A 44 -6.91 -2.55 10.56
C ASP A 44 -5.44 -2.71 10.10
N PRO A 45 -4.49 -1.95 10.68
CA PRO A 45 -3.09 -2.02 10.30
C PRO A 45 -2.53 -3.44 10.54
N TYR A 46 -1.82 -3.99 9.56
CA TYR A 46 -1.26 -5.34 9.57
C TYR A 46 -2.27 -6.49 9.67
N VAL A 47 -3.54 -6.28 9.32
CA VAL A 47 -4.54 -7.35 9.21
C VAL A 47 -4.57 -7.93 7.79
N TYR A 48 -4.52 -7.05 6.78
CA TYR A 48 -4.65 -7.40 5.38
C TYR A 48 -3.31 -7.38 4.64
N SER A 49 -3.19 -8.22 3.61
CA SER A 49 -2.09 -8.16 2.65
C SER A 49 -2.37 -7.12 1.55
N SER A 50 -1.35 -6.79 0.77
CA SER A 50 -1.47 -5.95 -0.44
C SER A 50 -2.57 -6.47 -1.36
N ASP A 51 -2.59 -7.78 -1.58
CA ASP A 51 -3.50 -8.47 -2.49
C ASP A 51 -4.95 -8.40 -2.00
N ASP A 52 -5.17 -8.63 -0.70
CA ASP A 52 -6.50 -8.54 -0.06
C ASP A 52 -7.13 -7.16 -0.30
N ILE A 53 -6.35 -6.09 -0.06
CA ILE A 53 -6.84 -4.72 -0.16
C ILE A 53 -7.05 -4.31 -1.62
N LEU A 54 -6.10 -4.62 -2.51
CA LEU A 54 -6.22 -4.27 -3.92
C LEU A 54 -7.37 -5.03 -4.60
N TYR A 55 -7.60 -6.28 -4.22
CA TYR A 55 -8.78 -7.03 -4.66
C TYR A 55 -10.09 -6.39 -4.19
N SER A 56 -10.21 -6.08 -2.89
CA SER A 56 -11.42 -5.44 -2.35
C SER A 56 -11.73 -4.10 -3.05
N ALA A 57 -10.68 -3.31 -3.27
CA ALA A 57 -10.81 -1.99 -3.89
C ALA A 57 -11.10 -2.04 -5.40
N ASN A 58 -10.57 -3.01 -6.16
CA ASN A 58 -10.62 -3.02 -7.64
C ASN A 58 -11.57 -4.05 -8.26
N ALA A 59 -11.91 -5.13 -7.56
CA ALA A 59 -12.57 -6.31 -8.12
C ALA A 59 -13.82 -6.74 -7.34
N GLU A 60 -13.73 -6.85 -6.01
CA GLU A 60 -14.83 -7.35 -5.17
C GLU A 60 -16.12 -6.54 -5.35
N ARG A 61 -16.00 -5.20 -5.34
CA ARG A 61 -17.12 -4.26 -5.59
C ARG A 61 -17.76 -4.38 -6.98
N ARG A 62 -17.11 -5.07 -7.92
CA ARG A 62 -17.60 -5.31 -9.29
C ARG A 62 -18.13 -6.75 -9.46
N GLY A 63 -18.09 -7.57 -8.41
CA GLY A 63 -18.48 -8.98 -8.47
C GLY A 63 -17.51 -9.86 -9.25
N ILE A 64 -16.24 -9.44 -9.38
CA ILE A 64 -15.19 -10.25 -10.01
C ILE A 64 -14.61 -11.17 -8.95
N SER A 65 -14.46 -12.46 -9.25
CA SER A 65 -13.88 -13.44 -8.33
C SER A 65 -12.40 -13.17 -8.06
N TRP A 66 -11.88 -13.72 -6.96
CA TRP A 66 -10.46 -13.65 -6.64
C TRP A 66 -9.63 -14.24 -7.78
N GLU A 67 -9.99 -15.43 -8.23
CA GLU A 67 -9.29 -16.17 -9.28
C GLU A 67 -9.23 -15.36 -10.59
N ASP A 68 -10.35 -14.78 -11.02
CA ASP A 68 -10.42 -14.01 -12.27
C ASP A 68 -9.60 -12.70 -12.20
N TYR A 69 -9.57 -12.06 -11.03
CA TYR A 69 -8.79 -10.84 -10.84
C TYR A 69 -7.28 -11.11 -10.98
N PHE A 70 -6.78 -12.11 -10.24
CA PHE A 70 -5.36 -12.45 -10.23
C PHE A 70 -4.89 -13.21 -11.49
N ALA A 71 -5.81 -13.73 -12.30
CA ALA A 71 -5.47 -14.31 -13.61
C ALA A 71 -4.93 -13.27 -14.60
N THR A 72 -5.32 -12.00 -14.47
CA THR A 72 -4.99 -10.93 -15.44
C THR A 72 -4.21 -9.77 -14.83
N VAL A 73 -4.22 -9.63 -13.50
CA VAL A 73 -3.62 -8.51 -12.78
C VAL A 73 -2.51 -9.01 -11.86
N GLN A 74 -1.37 -8.31 -11.87
CA GLN A 74 -0.35 -8.40 -10.83
C GLN A 74 -0.48 -7.17 -9.93
N PRO A 75 -1.20 -7.26 -8.80
CA PRO A 75 -1.44 -6.11 -7.93
C PRO A 75 -0.13 -5.59 -7.31
N ASP A 76 -0.02 -4.27 -7.26
CA ASP A 76 1.17 -3.60 -6.73
C ASP A 76 0.78 -2.26 -6.10
N PHE A 77 0.97 -2.15 -4.79
CA PHE A 77 0.66 -0.94 -4.03
C PHE A 77 1.49 0.28 -4.46
N ARG A 78 2.63 0.10 -5.13
CA ARG A 78 3.38 1.22 -5.73
C ARG A 78 2.58 1.97 -6.80
N LEU A 79 1.56 1.33 -7.37
CA LEU A 79 0.64 1.92 -8.34
C LEU A 79 -0.60 2.53 -7.70
N SER A 80 -0.85 2.28 -6.41
CA SER A 80 -2.01 2.83 -5.71
C SER A 80 -1.98 4.36 -5.68
N PRO A 81 -3.13 5.03 -5.87
CA PRO A 81 -3.23 6.47 -5.65
C PRO A 81 -2.84 6.89 -4.22
N LEU A 82 -2.99 6.02 -3.21
CA LEU A 82 -2.56 6.33 -1.84
C LEU A 82 -1.09 6.71 -1.76
N VAL A 83 -0.24 5.95 -2.43
CA VAL A 83 1.20 6.20 -2.48
C VAL A 83 1.50 7.36 -3.43
N LYS A 84 0.93 7.34 -4.64
CA LYS A 84 1.32 8.27 -5.71
C LYS A 84 0.75 9.68 -5.56
N ARG A 85 -0.39 9.82 -4.90
CA ARG A 85 -1.15 11.08 -4.84
C ARG A 85 -1.40 11.59 -3.43
N TYR A 86 -1.65 10.70 -2.48
CA TYR A 86 -2.12 11.09 -1.14
C TYR A 86 -1.02 11.14 -0.07
N GLY A 87 0.22 10.80 -0.42
CA GLY A 87 1.37 10.93 0.49
C GLY A 87 1.46 9.84 1.57
N TRP A 88 0.97 8.63 1.31
CA TRP A 88 1.09 7.51 2.25
C TRP A 88 2.24 6.57 1.90
N GLY A 89 3.13 6.33 2.86
CA GLY A 89 4.07 5.22 2.80
C GLY A 89 3.40 3.91 3.20
N VAL A 90 3.85 2.79 2.65
CA VAL A 90 3.28 1.46 2.93
C VAL A 90 4.37 0.55 3.49
N HIS A 91 4.20 0.05 4.69
CA HIS A 91 5.08 -0.96 5.26
C HIS A 91 4.44 -2.34 5.14
N THR A 92 5.22 -3.32 4.69
CA THR A 92 4.89 -4.75 4.71
C THR A 92 5.73 -5.41 5.79
N ASN A 93 5.08 -6.04 6.76
CA ASN A 93 5.76 -6.79 7.81
C ASN A 93 6.20 -8.18 7.34
N SER A 94 6.91 -8.90 8.20
CA SER A 94 7.43 -10.24 7.90
C SER A 94 6.36 -11.34 7.72
N LYS A 95 5.10 -11.03 8.01
CA LYS A 95 3.93 -11.89 7.78
C LYS A 95 3.19 -11.54 6.47
N GLY A 96 3.72 -10.61 5.67
CA GLY A 96 3.08 -10.17 4.41
C GLY A 96 1.85 -9.29 4.62
N LYS A 97 1.66 -8.74 5.83
CA LYS A 97 0.57 -7.82 6.14
C LYS A 97 1.06 -6.40 6.08
N ILE A 98 0.19 -5.48 5.68
CA ILE A 98 0.57 -4.10 5.38
C ILE A 98 -0.11 -3.06 6.28
N ALA A 99 0.56 -1.93 6.47
CA ALA A 99 0.04 -0.74 7.14
C ALA A 99 0.52 0.53 6.42
N ILE A 100 -0.19 1.64 6.61
CA ILE A 100 0.16 2.94 6.02
C ILE A 100 0.70 3.90 7.05
N TYR A 101 1.65 4.73 6.62
CA TYR A 101 2.29 5.75 7.45
C TYR A 101 2.28 7.09 6.73
N PRO A 102 1.90 8.19 7.41
CA PRO A 102 1.91 9.50 6.80
C PRO A 102 3.34 9.93 6.44
N LEU A 103 3.53 10.47 5.24
CA LEU A 103 4.74 11.18 4.86
C LEU A 103 5.12 12.20 5.95
N GLY A 104 6.37 12.11 6.42
CA GLY A 104 6.94 13.00 7.44
C GLY A 104 6.60 12.64 8.90
N SER A 105 5.86 11.55 9.15
CA SER A 105 5.71 11.01 10.51
C SER A 105 7.01 10.40 11.04
N ALA A 106 7.12 10.26 12.36
CA ALA A 106 8.30 9.67 12.99
C ALA A 106 8.52 8.22 12.51
N GLU A 107 7.46 7.44 12.45
CA GLU A 107 7.47 6.05 11.98
C GLU A 107 7.85 5.96 10.50
N TYR A 108 7.36 6.88 9.66
CA TYR A 108 7.76 6.95 8.25
C TYR A 108 9.27 7.20 8.10
N GLU A 109 9.82 8.13 8.88
CA GLU A 109 11.25 8.43 8.90
C GLU A 109 12.08 7.26 9.43
N GLU A 110 11.58 6.51 10.42
CA GLU A 110 12.19 5.28 10.92
C GLU A 110 12.28 4.24 9.80
N PHE A 111 11.17 3.97 9.09
CA PHE A 111 11.17 3.00 8.01
C PHE A 111 12.08 3.39 6.85
N ILE A 112 12.18 4.69 6.50
CA ILE A 112 13.13 5.13 5.45
C ILE A 112 14.59 4.88 5.85
N ARG A 113 14.92 4.99 7.13
CA ARG A 113 16.29 4.85 7.64
C ARG A 113 16.64 3.41 8.01
N ASP A 114 15.64 2.54 8.11
CA ASP A 114 15.84 1.14 8.43
C ASP A 114 16.49 0.39 7.27
N ILE A 115 17.76 0.04 7.45
CA ILE A 115 18.56 -0.73 6.49
C ILE A 115 18.25 -2.23 6.51
N SER A 116 17.49 -2.70 7.52
CA SER A 116 17.12 -4.10 7.68
C SER A 116 15.88 -4.49 6.86
N ILE A 117 15.13 -3.50 6.35
CA ILE A 117 13.96 -3.72 5.51
C ILE A 117 14.23 -3.34 4.06
N GLN A 118 13.55 -4.01 3.14
CA GLN A 118 13.67 -3.74 1.72
C GLN A 118 13.00 -2.41 1.35
N GLN A 119 13.77 -1.45 0.86
CA GLN A 119 13.24 -0.18 0.38
C GLN A 119 12.72 -0.33 -1.06
N LEU A 120 11.41 -0.13 -1.25
CA LEU A 120 10.72 -0.14 -2.54
C LEU A 120 10.37 1.31 -2.90
N ARG A 121 10.77 1.77 -4.09
CA ARG A 121 10.39 3.11 -4.56
C ARG A 121 9.07 3.06 -5.31
N GLY A 122 8.21 4.07 -5.11
CA GLY A 122 6.89 4.25 -5.75
C GLY A 122 6.90 4.53 -7.26
N ASN A 123 7.85 3.95 -8.00
CA ASN A 123 8.05 4.11 -9.43
C ASN A 123 8.71 2.85 -9.99
N ARG A 124 8.23 2.38 -11.15
CA ARG A 124 8.89 1.32 -11.92
C ARG A 124 10.29 1.80 -12.29
N SER A 125 11.30 1.13 -11.74
CA SER A 125 12.72 1.16 -12.14
C SER A 125 13.47 2.47 -11.89
N PHE A 126 14.45 2.40 -10.98
CA PHE A 126 15.80 2.88 -11.29
C PHE A 126 16.78 1.89 -10.64
N ALA A 127 17.46 1.11 -11.47
CA ALA A 127 18.72 0.50 -11.09
C ALA A 127 19.70 1.64 -10.76
N VAL A 128 20.51 1.43 -9.73
CA VAL A 128 21.73 2.22 -9.49
C VAL A 128 22.68 2.02 -10.67
#